data_AF-A0A7J8MBC7-F1
#
_entry.id   AF-A0A7J8MBC7-F1
#
_cell.length_a   1.000
_cell.length_b   1.000
_cell.length_c   1.000
_cell.angle_alpha   90.00
_cell.angle_beta   90.00
_cell.angle_gamma   90.00
#
_symmetry.space_group_name_H-M   'P 1'
#
loop_
_entity.id
_entity.type
_entity.pdbx_description
1 polymer ?
#
loop_
_entity_poly.entity_id
_entity_poly.type
_entity_poly.pdbx_seq_one_letter_code
_entity_poly.pdbx_strand_id
1 'polypeptide(L)'
;MRNRRYISRKGPLIVYGTEGAKLVKAFRNIPGVEVANVERLNLLKLAPGGHLGRFIIWTKSAYEKLDSIYGSFEKPSEKKKGYILPRSKMVNADLGRIINSDEVQSVVKPIKKEIKRAPLKKNPLKNLNAMLKLNPYAKTARRMSLLAEAQRVKAKKEKLDKKRKPISKIMEVGRVLVCANRLLDLSHFLFAPYVEHELGFKVNYNGTLLLLAPVRVILEEATAIKSAGKAWYQTMISDSDYTEFENFSKWLGVS
;
A
#
# COMPACT_ATOMS: atom_id res chain seq x y z
N MET A 1 43.79 15.32 -40.16
CA MET A 1 45.13 14.71 -40.39
C MET A 1 46.17 15.39 -39.49
N ARG A 2 46.60 14.78 -38.36
CA ARG A 2 47.55 15.40 -37.38
C ARG A 2 48.59 14.41 -36.79
N ASN A 3 48.98 13.37 -37.55
CA ASN A 3 49.94 12.35 -37.13
C ASN A 3 49.66 11.69 -35.75
N ARG A 4 48.39 11.38 -35.46
CA ARG A 4 47.94 10.64 -34.25
C ARG A 4 46.99 9.51 -34.64
N ARG A 5 47.40 8.72 -35.62
CA ARG A 5 46.56 7.64 -36.18
C ARG A 5 46.34 6.50 -35.17
N TYR A 6 47.33 6.21 -34.34
CA TYR A 6 47.30 5.13 -33.36
C TYR A 6 47.49 5.64 -31.94
N ILE A 7 46.77 5.01 -31.00
CA ILE A 7 46.91 5.24 -29.56
C ILE A 7 47.33 3.90 -28.95
N SER A 8 48.53 3.85 -28.40
CA SER A 8 49.06 2.67 -27.71
C SER A 8 48.79 2.75 -26.21
N ARG A 9 48.39 1.62 -25.62
CA ARG A 9 48.28 1.51 -24.16
C ARG A 9 49.68 1.54 -23.54
N LYS A 10 49.78 2.12 -22.34
CA LYS A 10 51.03 2.14 -21.58
C LYS A 10 51.15 0.86 -20.77
N GLY A 11 52.15 0.06 -21.11
CA GLY A 11 52.50 -1.19 -20.44
C GLY A 11 53.56 -0.97 -19.36
N PRO A 12 54.41 -1.98 -19.09
CA PRO A 12 55.41 -1.89 -18.03
C PRO A 12 56.43 -0.78 -18.30
N LEU A 13 56.91 -0.17 -17.22
CA LEU A 13 58.05 0.74 -17.25
C LEU A 13 59.28 0.00 -16.74
N ILE A 14 60.33 -0.07 -17.55
CA ILE A 14 61.61 -0.67 -17.13
C ILE A 14 62.56 0.45 -16.71
N VAL A 15 63.04 0.38 -15.47
CA VAL A 15 63.94 1.37 -14.91
C VAL A 15 65.33 0.77 -14.72
N TYR A 16 66.34 1.44 -15.30
CA TYR A 16 67.73 1.03 -15.26
C TYR A 16 68.64 2.09 -14.63
N GLY A 17 69.78 1.65 -14.09
CA GLY A 17 70.82 2.52 -13.53
C GLY A 17 71.93 2.86 -14.54
N THR A 18 72.88 1.95 -14.73
CA THR A 18 74.11 2.14 -15.53
C THR A 18 74.05 1.51 -16.93
N GLU A 19 73.26 0.45 -17.11
CA GLU A 19 73.25 -0.38 -18.33
C GLU A 19 72.30 0.13 -19.44
N GLY A 20 72.23 1.44 -19.62
CA GLY A 20 71.19 2.06 -20.44
C GLY A 20 71.23 1.75 -21.92
N ALA A 21 72.42 1.67 -22.53
CA ALA A 21 72.53 1.60 -23.99
C ALA A 21 72.04 0.26 -24.58
N LYS A 22 72.32 -0.86 -23.91
CA LYS A 22 71.89 -2.19 -24.35
C LYS A 22 70.39 -2.40 -24.10
N LEU A 23 69.94 -2.02 -22.90
CA LEU A 23 68.56 -2.21 -22.47
C LEU A 23 67.58 -1.35 -23.28
N VAL A 24 67.91 -0.08 -23.54
CA VAL A 24 67.07 0.80 -24.37
C VAL A 24 66.92 0.26 -25.80
N LYS A 25 67.99 -0.30 -26.39
CA LYS A 25 67.92 -0.87 -27.74
C LYS A 25 67.00 -2.09 -27.81
N ALA A 26 67.04 -2.96 -26.81
CA ALA A 26 66.21 -4.15 -26.75
C ALA A 26 64.71 -3.83 -26.57
N PHE A 27 64.39 -2.90 -25.65
CA PHE A 27 63.00 -2.68 -25.24
C PHE A 27 62.27 -1.55 -26.00
N ARG A 28 62.98 -0.68 -26.75
CA ARG A 28 62.33 0.48 -27.43
C ARG A 28 61.31 0.10 -28.49
N ASN A 29 61.41 -1.08 -29.09
CA ASN A 29 60.54 -1.52 -30.19
C ASN A 29 59.36 -2.39 -29.71
N ILE A 30 59.24 -2.61 -28.41
CA ILE A 30 58.13 -3.40 -27.86
C ILE A 30 56.95 -2.45 -27.63
N PRO A 31 55.77 -2.72 -28.21
CA PRO A 31 54.63 -1.81 -28.09
C PRO A 31 54.17 -1.67 -26.64
N GLY A 32 54.01 -0.42 -26.19
CA GLY A 32 53.54 -0.09 -24.84
C GLY A 32 54.60 -0.13 -23.75
N VAL A 33 55.75 -0.77 -23.97
CA VAL A 33 56.86 -0.77 -23.02
C VAL A 33 57.60 0.56 -23.07
N GLU A 34 57.94 1.09 -21.91
CA GLU A 34 58.77 2.29 -21.83
C GLU A 34 60.00 2.02 -20.99
N VAL A 35 61.08 2.76 -21.29
CA VAL A 35 62.34 2.67 -20.57
C VAL A 35 62.65 4.04 -19.94
N ALA A 36 63.15 4.04 -18.70
CA ALA A 36 63.63 5.21 -18.00
C ALA A 36 64.91 4.92 -17.21
N ASN A 37 65.71 5.97 -16.99
CA ASN A 37 66.85 5.89 -16.07
C ASN A 37 66.41 6.46 -14.72
N VAL A 38 66.85 5.85 -13.61
CA VAL A 38 66.54 6.27 -12.23
C VAL A 38 66.80 7.76 -11.99
N GLU A 39 67.92 8.29 -12.46
CA GLU A 39 68.33 9.67 -12.19
C GLU A 39 67.44 10.70 -12.90
N ARG A 40 66.77 10.29 -13.98
CA ARG A 40 65.87 11.10 -14.80
C ARG A 40 64.46 10.52 -14.87
N LEU A 41 63.98 9.98 -13.75
CA LEU A 41 62.61 9.50 -13.64
C LEU A 41 61.63 10.67 -13.78
N ASN A 42 60.63 10.48 -14.65
CA ASN A 42 59.60 11.46 -14.92
C ASN A 42 58.25 10.94 -14.42
N LEU A 43 57.50 11.83 -13.74
CA LEU A 43 56.14 11.57 -13.27
C LEU A 43 55.22 11.11 -14.41
N LEU A 44 55.32 11.69 -15.62
CA LEU A 44 54.47 11.32 -16.76
C LEU A 44 54.65 9.86 -17.21
N LYS A 45 55.84 9.30 -16.96
CA LYS A 45 56.11 7.88 -17.22
C LYS A 45 55.68 7.01 -16.05
N LEU A 46 55.81 7.46 -14.81
CA LEU A 46 55.38 6.71 -13.63
C LEU A 46 53.85 6.65 -13.50
N ALA A 47 53.16 7.74 -13.86
CA ALA A 47 51.72 7.92 -13.74
C ALA A 47 51.13 8.51 -15.03
N PRO A 48 51.03 7.71 -16.12
CA PRO A 48 50.46 8.18 -17.38
C PRO A 48 48.99 8.57 -17.16
N GLY A 49 48.62 9.78 -17.57
CA GLY A 49 47.27 10.33 -17.33
C GLY A 49 46.96 10.66 -15.87
N GLY A 50 47.95 10.64 -14.97
CA GLY A 50 47.77 10.93 -13.54
C GLY A 50 47.35 9.74 -12.67
N HIS A 51 47.26 8.53 -13.24
CA HIS A 51 46.97 7.32 -12.46
C HIS A 51 48.24 6.75 -11.82
N LEU A 52 48.25 6.64 -10.49
CA LEU A 52 49.31 5.97 -9.73
C LEU A 52 49.26 4.44 -9.87
N GLY A 53 50.37 3.77 -9.62
CA GLY A 53 50.44 2.30 -9.62
C GLY A 53 50.72 1.66 -10.98
N ARG A 54 51.47 2.33 -11.87
CA ARG A 54 51.98 1.68 -13.08
C ARG A 54 52.91 0.52 -12.69
N PHE A 55 52.81 -0.60 -13.40
CA PHE A 55 53.70 -1.74 -13.20
C PHE A 55 55.13 -1.38 -13.64
N ILE A 56 56.07 -1.40 -12.71
CA ILE A 56 57.47 -1.00 -12.91
C ILE A 56 58.39 -2.18 -12.64
N ILE A 57 59.34 -2.43 -13.55
CA ILE A 57 60.39 -3.42 -13.43
C ILE A 57 61.69 -2.69 -13.10
N TRP A 58 62.27 -3.01 -11.95
CA TRP A 58 63.52 -2.40 -11.47
C TRP A 58 64.70 -3.33 -11.70
N THR A 59 65.79 -2.82 -12.27
CA THR A 59 67.08 -3.52 -12.20
C THR A 59 67.68 -3.38 -10.80
N LYS A 60 68.48 -4.35 -10.35
CA LYS A 60 69.16 -4.31 -9.04
C LYS A 60 69.91 -2.98 -8.82
N SER A 61 70.74 -2.60 -9.79
CA SER A 61 71.50 -1.35 -9.78
C SER A 61 70.65 -0.09 -9.78
N ALA A 62 69.43 -0.16 -10.31
CA ALA A 62 68.50 0.95 -10.28
C ALA A 62 67.90 1.15 -8.90
N TYR A 63 67.53 0.04 -8.25
CA TYR A 63 66.92 0.04 -6.93
C TYR A 63 67.89 0.55 -5.85
N GLU A 64 69.14 0.09 -5.87
CA GLU A 64 70.18 0.54 -4.93
C GLU A 64 70.47 2.05 -5.04
N LYS A 65 70.36 2.63 -6.26
CA LYS A 65 70.58 4.07 -6.48
C LYS A 65 69.48 4.96 -5.92
N LEU A 66 68.28 4.44 -5.65
CA LEU A 66 67.18 5.25 -5.12
C LEU A 66 67.50 5.83 -3.74
N ASP A 67 68.19 5.08 -2.90
CA ASP A 67 68.59 5.51 -1.55
C ASP A 67 69.55 6.70 -1.61
N SER A 68 70.55 6.69 -2.49
CA SER A 68 71.44 7.84 -2.71
C SER A 68 70.71 9.07 -3.30
N ILE A 69 69.74 8.86 -4.19
CA ILE A 69 69.00 9.96 -4.84
C ILE A 69 68.04 10.65 -3.88
N TYR A 70 67.27 9.89 -3.10
CA TYR A 70 66.18 10.41 -2.29
C TYR A 70 66.50 10.43 -0.80
N GLY A 71 67.36 9.56 -0.31
CA GLY A 71 67.65 9.37 1.10
C GLY A 71 66.58 8.55 1.82
N SER A 72 66.67 8.56 3.14
CA SER A 72 65.73 7.94 4.07
C SER A 72 65.11 9.01 4.98
N PHE A 73 64.27 8.62 5.94
CA PHE A 73 63.74 9.55 6.94
C PHE A 73 64.82 10.08 7.91
N GLU A 74 65.91 9.33 8.07
CA GLU A 74 67.04 9.68 8.94
C GLU A 74 68.22 10.29 8.16
N LYS A 75 68.40 9.88 6.90
CA LYS A 75 69.53 10.29 6.05
C LYS A 75 69.05 11.22 4.93
N PRO A 76 69.57 12.45 4.81
CA PRO A 76 69.21 13.34 3.72
C PRO A 76 69.72 12.81 2.38
N SER A 77 69.14 13.28 1.27
CA SER A 77 69.58 12.88 -0.07
C SER A 77 70.96 13.44 -0.41
N GLU A 78 71.82 12.60 -1.02
CA GLU A 78 73.15 12.99 -1.46
C GLU A 78 73.10 13.85 -2.74
N LYS A 79 72.23 13.47 -3.70
CA LYS A 79 72.18 14.10 -5.02
C LYS A 79 71.28 15.33 -5.07
N LYS A 80 70.18 15.35 -4.34
CA LYS A 80 69.18 16.42 -4.40
C LYS A 80 69.40 17.41 -3.26
N LYS A 81 69.91 18.59 -3.56
CA LYS A 81 70.16 19.62 -2.55
C LYS A 81 68.85 20.07 -1.89
N GLY A 82 68.79 19.99 -0.56
CA GLY A 82 67.65 20.46 0.24
C GLY A 82 66.38 19.61 0.11
N TYR A 83 66.46 18.43 -0.51
CA TYR A 83 65.34 17.52 -0.58
C TYR A 83 65.26 16.66 0.69
N ILE A 84 64.06 16.56 1.25
CA ILE A 84 63.74 15.73 2.41
C ILE A 84 62.50 14.90 2.05
N LEU A 85 62.46 13.63 2.46
CA LEU A 85 61.28 12.80 2.24
C LEU A 85 60.06 13.41 2.95
N PRO A 86 58.94 13.61 2.23
CA PRO A 86 57.69 14.06 2.85
C PRO A 86 57.27 13.11 3.97
N ARG A 87 56.98 13.67 5.16
CA ARG A 87 56.44 12.91 6.29
C ARG A 87 54.96 12.64 6.04
N SER A 88 54.52 11.41 6.25
CA SER A 88 53.10 11.07 6.20
C SER A 88 52.36 11.80 7.32
N LYS A 89 51.12 12.23 7.05
CA LYS A 89 50.27 12.88 8.07
C LYS A 89 49.88 11.91 9.19
N MET A 90 49.82 10.62 8.88
CA MET A 90 49.57 9.52 9.82
C MET A 90 50.69 8.50 9.69
N VAL A 91 51.17 7.97 10.81
CA VAL A 91 52.18 6.90 10.81
C VAL A 91 51.56 5.58 10.35
N ASN A 92 50.42 5.21 10.94
CA ASN A 92 49.66 4.02 10.58
C ASN A 92 48.45 4.43 9.72
N ALA A 93 48.39 3.92 8.49
CA ALA A 93 47.27 4.20 7.57
C ALA A 93 46.07 3.25 7.73
N ASP A 94 46.25 2.14 8.45
CA ASP A 94 45.18 1.17 8.69
C ASP A 94 44.21 1.67 9.78
N LEU A 95 43.26 2.47 9.34
CA LEU A 95 42.18 2.99 10.19
C LEU A 95 41.29 1.88 10.72
N GLY A 96 41.09 0.79 9.97
CA GLY A 96 40.24 -0.32 10.40
C GLY A 96 40.79 -0.99 11.65
N ARG A 97 42.11 -1.24 11.66
CA ARG A 97 42.80 -1.76 12.85
C ARG A 97 42.72 -0.82 14.04
N ILE A 98 42.93 0.48 13.82
CA ILE A 98 42.87 1.48 14.91
C ILE A 98 41.46 1.57 15.48
N ILE A 99 40.43 1.60 14.62
CA ILE A 99 39.04 1.69 15.05
C ILE A 99 38.63 0.44 15.84
N ASN A 100 39.09 -0.73 15.42
CA ASN A 100 38.76 -2.00 16.07
C ASN A 100 39.66 -2.34 17.26
N SER A 101 40.57 -1.46 17.66
CA SER A 101 41.43 -1.70 18.82
C SER A 101 40.64 -1.57 20.13
N ASP A 102 41.07 -2.30 21.16
CA ASP A 102 40.34 -2.36 22.43
C ASP A 102 40.30 -1.00 23.14
N GLU A 103 41.34 -0.18 22.97
CA GLU A 103 41.43 1.16 23.54
C GLU A 103 40.35 2.08 22.96
N VAL A 104 40.02 1.92 21.68
CA VAL A 104 38.96 2.69 21.03
C VAL A 104 37.60 2.08 21.35
N GLN A 105 37.44 0.76 21.21
CA GLN A 105 36.15 0.09 21.39
C GLN A 105 35.65 0.10 22.85
N SER A 106 36.55 0.14 23.84
CA SER A 106 36.16 0.25 25.25
C SER A 106 35.49 1.59 25.59
N VAL A 107 35.81 2.66 24.86
CA VAL A 107 35.27 4.01 25.08
C VAL A 107 34.09 4.32 24.15
N VAL A 108 34.08 3.74 22.94
CA VAL A 108 33.07 4.01 21.93
C VAL A 108 31.69 3.49 22.36
N LYS A 109 30.68 4.36 22.21
CA LYS A 109 29.28 3.96 22.43
C LYS A 109 28.84 2.99 21.33
N PRO A 110 28.06 1.95 21.65
CA PRO A 110 27.57 1.01 20.66
C PRO A 110 26.71 1.72 19.60
N ILE A 111 26.78 1.20 18.38
CA ILE A 111 26.04 1.75 17.24
C ILE A 111 24.53 1.60 17.47
N LYS A 112 23.79 2.70 17.30
CA LYS A 112 22.32 2.69 17.31
C LYS A 112 21.81 2.08 16.01
N LYS A 113 21.38 0.81 16.07
CA LYS A 113 20.86 0.08 14.89
C LYS A 113 19.46 0.52 14.46
N GLU A 114 18.68 1.08 15.39
CA GLU A 114 17.29 1.45 15.13
C GLU A 114 17.18 2.81 14.43
N ILE A 115 16.79 2.79 13.16
CA ILE A 115 16.41 4.00 12.43
C ILE A 115 14.89 4.15 12.52
N LYS A 116 14.41 5.03 13.41
CA LYS A 116 12.97 5.34 13.53
C LYS A 116 12.55 6.25 12.39
N ARG A 117 11.85 5.71 11.40
CA ARG A 117 11.20 6.50 10.34
C ARG A 117 9.87 7.05 10.84
N ALA A 118 9.49 8.23 10.38
CA ALA A 118 8.19 8.82 10.68
C ALA A 118 7.08 7.91 10.10
N PRO A 119 6.17 7.36 10.93
CA PRO A 119 5.06 6.57 10.43
C PRO A 119 4.01 7.49 9.79
N LEU A 120 3.32 7.01 8.76
CA LEU A 120 2.18 7.72 8.20
C LEU A 120 1.06 7.84 9.25
N LYS A 121 0.59 9.08 9.49
CA LYS A 121 -0.54 9.33 10.40
C LYS A 121 -1.84 8.84 9.77
N LYS A 122 -2.36 7.71 10.25
CA LYS A 122 -3.65 7.16 9.83
C LYS A 122 -4.80 7.92 10.51
N ASN A 123 -5.86 8.23 9.77
CA ASN A 123 -7.05 8.89 10.33
C ASN A 123 -7.79 7.91 11.29
N PRO A 124 -7.93 8.21 12.60
CA PRO A 124 -8.57 7.33 13.57
C PRO A 124 -10.05 7.09 13.30
N LEU A 125 -10.77 8.09 12.78
CA LEU A 125 -12.20 7.96 12.51
C LEU A 125 -12.50 6.95 11.39
N LYS A 126 -11.55 6.82 10.45
CA LYS A 126 -11.64 5.88 9.33
C LYS A 126 -10.95 4.54 9.62
N ASN A 127 -9.94 4.51 10.51
CA ASN A 127 -9.16 3.31 10.83
C ASN A 127 -9.35 2.89 12.29
N LEU A 128 -10.05 1.77 12.51
CA LEU A 128 -10.35 1.26 13.85
C LEU A 128 -9.09 0.99 14.69
N ASN A 129 -8.04 0.40 14.12
CA ASN A 129 -6.82 0.11 14.89
C ASN A 129 -6.10 1.39 15.35
N ALA A 130 -6.14 2.45 14.53
CA ALA A 130 -5.63 3.76 14.95
C ALA A 130 -6.50 4.37 16.05
N MET A 131 -7.84 4.23 15.97
CA MET A 131 -8.74 4.65 17.04
C MET A 131 -8.50 3.88 18.34
N LEU A 132 -8.35 2.56 18.27
CA LEU A 132 -8.14 1.71 19.44
C LEU A 132 -6.81 1.97 20.12
N LYS A 133 -5.76 2.28 19.33
CA LYS A 133 -4.46 2.69 19.87
C LYS A 133 -4.55 4.02 20.65
N LEU A 134 -5.42 4.93 20.23
CA LEU A 134 -5.64 6.23 20.89
C LEU A 134 -6.62 6.14 22.07
N ASN A 135 -7.72 5.40 21.88
CA ASN A 135 -8.80 5.24 22.83
C ASN A 135 -9.25 3.76 22.89
N PRO A 136 -8.80 2.99 23.90
CA PRO A 136 -9.20 1.59 24.05
C PRO A 136 -10.70 1.43 24.37
N TYR A 137 -11.33 2.42 25.01
CA TYR A 137 -12.77 2.42 25.32
C TYR A 137 -13.64 2.57 24.08
N ALA A 138 -13.10 3.01 22.94
CA ALA A 138 -13.85 3.05 21.68
C ALA A 138 -14.39 1.66 21.27
N LYS A 139 -13.72 0.57 21.69
CA LYS A 139 -14.18 -0.81 21.44
C LYS A 139 -15.46 -1.14 22.21
N THR A 140 -15.51 -0.79 23.49
CA THR A 140 -16.68 -1.06 24.35
C THR A 140 -17.84 -0.18 23.93
N ALA A 141 -17.61 1.11 23.70
CA ALA A 141 -18.62 2.04 23.21
C ALA A 141 -19.28 1.55 21.91
N ARG A 142 -18.48 1.13 20.92
CA ARG A 142 -18.98 0.59 19.65
C ARG A 142 -19.72 -0.75 19.82
N ARG A 143 -19.28 -1.60 20.75
CA ARG A 143 -19.99 -2.85 21.06
C ARG A 143 -21.35 -2.57 21.69
N MET A 144 -21.40 -1.66 22.66
CA MET A 144 -22.66 -1.26 23.30
C MET A 144 -23.64 -0.64 22.31
N SER A 145 -23.15 0.21 21.39
CA SER A 145 -24.01 0.81 20.36
C SER A 145 -24.62 -0.23 19.43
N LEU A 146 -23.84 -1.24 18.99
CA LEU A 146 -24.33 -2.33 18.14
C LEU A 146 -25.37 -3.20 18.85
N LEU A 147 -25.15 -3.53 20.12
CA LEU A 147 -26.10 -4.31 20.92
C LEU A 147 -27.41 -3.54 21.12
N ALA A 148 -27.33 -2.24 21.44
CA ALA A 148 -28.51 -1.39 21.59
C ALA A 148 -29.28 -1.23 20.27
N GLU A 149 -28.58 -1.12 19.13
CA GLU A 149 -29.20 -1.05 17.80
C GLU A 149 -29.92 -2.35 17.44
N ALA A 150 -29.29 -3.51 17.67
CA ALA A 150 -29.92 -4.81 17.46
C ALA A 150 -31.20 -4.98 18.30
N GLN A 151 -31.17 -4.55 19.57
CA GLN A 151 -32.35 -4.54 20.44
C GLN A 151 -33.46 -3.61 19.91
N ARG A 152 -33.10 -2.40 19.45
CA ARG A 152 -34.07 -1.45 18.86
C ARG A 152 -34.72 -1.99 17.60
N VAL A 153 -33.96 -2.62 16.70
CA VAL A 153 -34.49 -3.23 15.47
C VAL A 153 -35.46 -4.36 15.82
N LYS A 154 -35.10 -5.23 16.77
CA LYS A 154 -35.97 -6.31 17.25
C LYS A 154 -37.27 -5.77 17.85
N ALA A 155 -37.17 -4.81 18.77
CA ALA A 155 -38.34 -4.17 19.39
C ALA A 155 -39.23 -3.46 18.37
N LYS A 156 -38.64 -2.81 17.35
CA LYS A 156 -39.39 -2.17 16.25
C LYS A 156 -40.14 -3.21 15.43
N LYS A 157 -39.52 -4.35 15.10
CA LYS A 157 -40.15 -5.46 14.37
C LYS A 157 -41.31 -6.04 15.18
N GLU A 158 -41.12 -6.32 16.45
CA GLU A 158 -42.17 -6.84 17.33
C GLU A 158 -43.36 -5.87 17.49
N LYS A 159 -43.08 -4.56 17.66
CA LYS A 159 -44.12 -3.52 17.68
C LYS A 159 -44.90 -3.48 16.36
N LEU A 160 -44.19 -3.59 15.24
CA LEU A 160 -44.78 -3.58 13.91
C LEU A 160 -45.62 -4.85 13.66
N ASP A 161 -45.18 -6.02 14.11
CA ASP A 161 -45.93 -7.28 14.01
C ASP A 161 -47.15 -7.29 14.94
N LYS A 162 -47.07 -6.70 16.14
CA LYS A 162 -48.25 -6.50 17.01
C LYS A 162 -49.31 -5.61 16.36
N LYS A 163 -48.90 -4.52 15.68
CA LYS A 163 -49.81 -3.69 14.88
C LYS A 163 -50.42 -4.44 13.69
N ARG A 164 -49.74 -5.45 13.15
CA ARG A 164 -50.22 -6.30 12.03
C ARG A 164 -51.13 -7.46 12.45
N LYS A 165 -51.06 -7.94 13.69
CA LYS A 165 -51.89 -9.06 14.19
C LYS A 165 -53.41 -8.82 14.23
N PRO A 166 -53.93 -7.64 14.65
CA PRO A 166 -55.39 -7.41 14.58
C PRO A 166 -55.88 -7.40 13.13
N ILE A 167 -55.02 -6.96 12.20
CA ILE A 167 -55.29 -6.93 10.76
C ILE A 167 -55.36 -8.36 10.15
N SER A 168 -54.53 -9.31 10.58
CA SER A 168 -54.58 -10.69 10.06
C SER A 168 -55.76 -11.51 10.60
N LYS A 169 -56.23 -11.20 11.83
CA LYS A 169 -57.38 -11.88 12.43
C LYS A 169 -58.69 -11.56 11.69
N ILE A 170 -58.78 -10.39 11.05
CA ILE A 170 -59.89 -10.01 10.16
C ILE A 170 -59.82 -10.75 8.81
N MET A 171 -58.62 -11.13 8.34
CA MET A 171 -58.47 -11.93 7.11
C MET A 171 -58.84 -13.42 7.27
N GLU A 172 -58.74 -14.00 8.47
CA GLU A 172 -59.19 -15.39 8.73
C GLU A 172 -60.72 -15.51 8.78
N VAL A 173 -61.42 -14.50 9.33
CA VAL A 173 -62.89 -14.47 9.35
C VAL A 173 -63.49 -14.28 7.95
N GLY A 174 -62.74 -13.69 7.01
CA GLY A 174 -63.12 -13.56 5.60
C GLY A 174 -62.89 -14.82 4.74
N ARG A 175 -62.44 -15.94 5.32
CA ARG A 175 -62.07 -17.16 4.58
C ARG A 175 -62.90 -18.40 4.96
N VAL A 176 -64.15 -18.20 5.42
CA VAL A 176 -65.09 -19.28 5.80
C VAL A 176 -66.31 -19.42 4.87
N LEU A 177 -66.43 -18.64 3.78
CA LEU A 177 -67.58 -18.77 2.87
C LEU A 177 -67.21 -18.96 1.39
N VAL A 178 -66.37 -19.94 1.08
CA VAL A 178 -66.48 -20.70 -0.20
C VAL A 178 -65.96 -22.11 0.05
N CYS A 179 -66.81 -23.00 0.58
CA CYS A 179 -66.61 -24.45 0.39
C CYS A 179 -67.93 -25.18 0.68
N ALA A 180 -68.74 -25.40 -0.35
CA ALA A 180 -69.49 -26.64 -0.56
C ALA A 180 -70.13 -26.65 -1.96
N ASN A 181 -69.69 -27.62 -2.77
CA ASN A 181 -70.35 -28.21 -3.93
C ASN A 181 -70.33 -27.38 -5.23
N ARG A 182 -69.99 -27.92 -6.40
CA ARG A 182 -69.52 -29.25 -6.85
C ARG A 182 -69.16 -29.08 -8.33
N LEU A 183 -68.41 -30.06 -8.85
CA LEU A 183 -68.41 -30.55 -10.23
C LEU A 183 -67.61 -29.78 -11.30
N LEU A 184 -66.61 -30.52 -11.81
CA LEU A 184 -66.22 -30.65 -13.22
C LEU A 184 -65.53 -29.40 -13.81
N ASP A 185 -64.44 -29.48 -14.56
CA ASP A 185 -63.82 -30.58 -15.27
C ASP A 185 -62.47 -30.08 -15.83
N LEU A 186 -61.56 -31.00 -16.18
CA LEU A 186 -60.57 -30.91 -17.26
C LEU A 186 -59.52 -29.77 -17.17
N SER A 187 -58.22 -29.93 -17.42
CA SER A 187 -57.36 -31.01 -17.87
C SER A 187 -56.00 -30.34 -18.09
N HIS A 188 -54.91 -31.06 -17.82
CA HIS A 188 -53.68 -31.00 -18.61
C HIS A 188 -52.77 -29.75 -18.54
N PHE A 189 -51.58 -29.97 -17.96
CA PHE A 189 -50.21 -29.76 -18.51
C PHE A 189 -49.27 -29.35 -17.36
N LEU A 190 -48.52 -30.30 -16.77
CA LEU A 190 -47.18 -30.69 -17.19
C LEU A 190 -46.28 -29.48 -17.49
N PHE A 191 -45.37 -29.11 -16.58
CA PHE A 191 -43.94 -29.42 -16.69
C PHE A 191 -43.15 -28.83 -15.52
N ALA A 192 -42.18 -29.60 -15.03
CA ALA A 192 -41.20 -29.26 -14.01
C ALA A 192 -39.95 -28.59 -14.68
N PRO A 193 -38.71 -28.76 -14.20
CA PRO A 193 -37.95 -27.94 -13.24
C PRO A 193 -36.59 -27.44 -13.80
N TYR A 194 -35.90 -26.46 -13.16
CA TYR A 194 -34.41 -26.26 -13.24
C TYR A 194 -34.03 -25.08 -12.30
N VAL A 195 -33.20 -25.16 -11.24
CA VAL A 195 -31.79 -25.57 -11.04
C VAL A 195 -30.77 -24.45 -11.36
N GLU A 196 -30.09 -24.01 -10.27
CA GLU A 196 -28.68 -23.57 -10.14
C GLU A 196 -28.19 -22.10 -10.30
N HIS A 197 -27.49 -21.71 -9.22
CA HIS A 197 -26.17 -21.08 -9.10
C HIS A 197 -25.89 -19.62 -9.57
N GLU A 198 -25.50 -18.86 -8.54
CA GLU A 198 -24.27 -18.08 -8.39
C GLU A 198 -23.93 -16.83 -9.24
N LEU A 199 -23.63 -15.78 -8.46
CA LEU A 199 -22.52 -14.84 -8.60
C LEU A 199 -22.44 -13.96 -9.86
N GLY A 200 -22.76 -12.67 -9.63
CA GLY A 200 -21.74 -11.64 -9.86
C GLY A 200 -21.98 -10.64 -10.99
N PHE A 201 -21.72 -9.38 -10.62
CA PHE A 201 -21.42 -8.22 -11.46
C PHE A 201 -22.55 -7.35 -12.06
N LYS A 202 -22.43 -6.06 -11.69
CA LYS A 202 -23.15 -4.86 -12.15
C LYS A 202 -22.94 -4.66 -13.67
N VAL A 203 -23.78 -3.94 -14.44
CA VAL A 203 -24.07 -2.49 -14.37
C VAL A 203 -25.30 -2.13 -15.23
N ASN A 204 -26.20 -1.36 -14.62
CA ASN A 204 -27.18 -0.37 -15.11
C ASN A 204 -27.79 -0.46 -16.53
N TYR A 205 -29.11 -0.60 -16.56
CA TYR A 205 -29.98 0.22 -17.40
C TYR A 205 -31.25 0.58 -16.64
N ASN A 206 -31.56 1.88 -16.65
CA ASN A 206 -32.90 2.46 -16.56
C ASN A 206 -33.94 1.67 -15.77
N GLY A 207 -33.92 1.84 -14.46
CA GLY A 207 -35.07 1.60 -13.63
C GLY A 207 -35.01 2.66 -12.57
N THR A 208 -35.78 3.74 -12.73
CA THR A 208 -36.30 4.50 -11.61
C THR A 208 -36.61 3.45 -10.55
N LEU A 209 -35.81 3.41 -9.49
CA LEU A 209 -36.21 2.70 -8.29
C LEU A 209 -37.33 3.59 -7.77
N LEU A 210 -38.51 3.46 -8.38
CA LEU A 210 -39.73 3.45 -7.64
C LEU A 210 -39.44 2.43 -6.55
N LEU A 211 -38.91 2.94 -5.45
CA LEU A 211 -39.62 2.86 -4.20
C LEU A 211 -41.11 3.06 -4.55
N LEU A 212 -41.73 2.01 -5.10
CA LEU A 212 -42.99 1.52 -4.63
C LEU A 212 -42.71 1.27 -3.16
N ALA A 213 -42.66 2.38 -2.40
CA ALA A 213 -43.15 2.41 -1.05
C ALA A 213 -44.42 1.58 -1.17
N PRO A 214 -44.46 0.39 -0.57
CA PRO A 214 -45.68 -0.38 -0.60
C PRO A 214 -46.70 0.58 -0.04
N VAL A 215 -47.63 1.02 -0.89
CA VAL A 215 -48.77 1.84 -0.52
C VAL A 215 -49.54 0.94 0.43
N ARG A 216 -49.11 0.97 1.69
CA ARG A 216 -49.73 0.32 2.81
C ARG A 216 -50.92 1.19 3.12
N VAL A 217 -51.94 1.08 2.29
CA VAL A 217 -53.31 1.34 2.75
C VAL A 217 -53.47 0.42 3.94
N ILE A 218 -53.57 1.03 5.11
CA ILE A 218 -53.65 0.30 6.36
C ILE A 218 -54.95 -0.50 6.26
N LEU A 219 -54.91 -1.81 6.53
CA LEU A 219 -56.08 -2.67 6.31
C LEU A 219 -57.30 -2.21 7.12
N GLU A 220 -57.08 -1.47 8.23
CA GLU A 220 -58.13 -0.75 8.98
C GLU A 220 -58.80 0.35 8.15
N GLU A 221 -58.04 1.12 7.37
CA GLU A 221 -58.58 2.09 6.41
C GLU A 221 -59.33 1.37 5.30
N ALA A 222 -58.83 0.24 4.80
CA ALA A 222 -59.52 -0.55 3.79
C ALA A 222 -60.83 -1.17 4.30
N THR A 223 -60.88 -1.63 5.56
CA THR A 223 -62.11 -2.12 6.19
C THR A 223 -63.08 -1.00 6.51
N ALA A 224 -62.59 0.15 6.96
CA ALA A 224 -63.41 1.33 7.23
C ALA A 224 -64.02 1.89 5.93
N ILE A 225 -63.26 1.89 4.83
CA ILE A 225 -63.75 2.26 3.50
C ILE A 225 -64.80 1.25 3.00
N LYS A 226 -64.56 -0.05 3.20
CA LYS A 226 -65.54 -1.10 2.83
C LYS A 226 -66.79 -1.06 3.70
N SER A 227 -66.69 -0.81 5.00
CA SER A 227 -67.85 -0.70 5.89
C SER A 227 -68.65 0.58 5.61
N ALA A 228 -67.98 1.70 5.35
CA ALA A 228 -68.64 2.93 4.92
C ALA A 228 -69.36 2.73 3.58
N GLY A 229 -68.72 2.06 2.61
CA GLY A 229 -69.36 1.71 1.34
C GLY A 229 -70.57 0.78 1.53
N LYS A 230 -70.45 -0.28 2.35
CA LYS A 230 -71.55 -1.23 2.59
C LYS A 230 -72.72 -0.59 3.34
N ALA A 231 -72.46 0.29 4.31
CA ALA A 231 -73.48 1.06 4.99
C ALA A 231 -74.25 1.98 4.01
N TRP A 232 -73.54 2.65 3.11
CA TRP A 232 -74.15 3.50 2.08
C TRP A 232 -75.00 2.73 1.06
N TYR A 233 -74.63 1.49 0.74
CA TYR A 233 -75.47 0.64 -0.11
C TYR A 233 -76.68 0.05 0.64
N GLN A 234 -76.55 -0.28 1.93
CA GLN A 234 -77.65 -0.82 2.73
C GLN A 234 -78.79 0.17 2.94
N THR A 235 -78.50 1.47 3.03
CA THR A 235 -79.53 2.52 3.12
C THR A 235 -80.39 2.66 1.86
N MET A 236 -80.01 2.05 0.72
CA MET A 236 -80.74 2.13 -0.56
C MET A 236 -81.52 0.86 -0.94
N ILE A 237 -81.50 -0.20 -0.13
CA ILE A 237 -82.00 -1.54 -0.54
C ILE A 237 -83.43 -1.87 -0.06
N SER A 238 -84.03 -1.12 0.88
CA SER A 238 -85.43 -1.37 1.29
C SER A 238 -86.11 -0.16 1.92
N ASP A 239 -87.27 0.27 1.39
CA ASP A 239 -88.18 1.25 2.00
C ASP A 239 -89.08 0.61 3.09
N SER A 240 -88.54 -0.29 3.92
CA SER A 240 -89.26 -0.82 5.08
C SER A 240 -88.89 -0.04 6.34
N ASP A 241 -89.76 -0.08 7.36
CA ASP A 241 -89.84 0.70 8.62
C ASP A 241 -88.51 1.10 9.32
N TYR A 242 -87.38 0.51 8.97
CA TYR A 242 -86.04 0.93 9.41
C TYR A 242 -85.50 2.20 8.71
N THR A 243 -85.91 2.53 7.48
CA THR A 243 -85.53 3.80 6.82
C THR A 243 -86.26 5.00 7.43
N GLU A 244 -87.41 4.77 8.06
CA GLU A 244 -88.17 5.82 8.73
C GLU A 244 -87.43 6.36 9.96
N PHE A 245 -86.65 5.55 10.70
CA PHE A 245 -85.92 6.01 11.88
C PHE A 245 -84.73 6.93 11.53
N GLU A 246 -83.97 6.62 10.46
CA GLU A 246 -82.91 7.50 9.98
C GLU A 246 -83.47 8.80 9.39
N ASN A 247 -84.59 8.71 8.64
CA ASN A 247 -85.27 9.89 8.12
C ASN A 247 -85.89 10.75 9.23
N PHE A 248 -86.48 10.15 10.27
CA PHE A 248 -87.00 10.86 11.44
C PHE A 248 -85.88 11.55 12.23
N SER A 249 -84.78 10.85 12.50
CA SER A 249 -83.61 11.45 13.17
C SER A 249 -83.05 12.62 12.38
N LYS A 250 -83.03 12.52 11.04
CA LYS A 250 -82.60 13.59 10.15
C LYS A 250 -83.60 14.76 10.09
N TRP A 251 -84.91 14.52 10.13
CA TRP A 251 -85.94 15.58 10.13
C TRP A 251 -86.04 16.31 11.47
N LEU A 252 -85.95 15.60 12.60
CA LEU A 252 -85.93 16.22 13.93
C LEU A 252 -84.69 17.09 14.16
N GLY A 253 -83.60 16.86 13.44
CA GLY A 253 -82.39 17.68 13.50
C GLY A 253 -82.31 18.81 12.45
N VAL A 254 -83.30 18.92 11.55
CA VAL A 254 -83.32 19.90 10.43
C VAL A 254 -84.50 20.88 10.54
N SER A 255 -85.36 20.73 11.55
CA SER A 255 -86.40 21.72 11.91
C SER A 255 -85.88 22.78 12.88
#